data_AF-A0A0K1Q1I5-F1
#
_entry.id   AF-A0A0K1Q1I5-F1
#
_cell.length_a   1.000
_cell.length_b   1.000
_cell.length_c   1.000
_cell.angle_alpha   90.00
_cell.angle_beta   90.00
_cell.angle_gamma   90.00
#
_symmetry.space_group_name_H-M   'P 1'
#
loop_
_entity.id
_entity.type
_entity.pdbx_description
1 polymer ?
#
loop_
_entity_poly.entity_id
_entity_poly.type
_entity_poly.pdbx_seq_one_letter_code
_entity_poly.pdbx_strand_id
1 'polypeptide(L)'
;MTAGVYGVVAGIVKLDDLGLYLGRRTGNGLGSRLQRAIGAGILRVAPSFMKFLSVAGTIAMFLVGGGILTHGIPPLHHGIERIEHMTRGWGSGIGALGSHVLEALTGVVGGLLLLAVVTMIKRARLRSAQT
;
A
#
# COMPACT_ATOMS: atom_id res chain seq x y z
N MET A 1 -2.59 16.25 -8.75
CA MET A 1 -2.52 14.91 -8.12
C MET A 1 -1.48 14.85 -7.00
N THR A 2 -0.23 15.28 -7.22
CA THR A 2 0.85 15.24 -6.21
C THR A 2 0.54 16.02 -4.92
N ALA A 3 -0.01 17.23 -5.04
CA ALA A 3 -0.38 18.04 -3.87
C ALA A 3 -1.39 17.34 -2.95
N GLY A 4 -2.34 16.57 -3.52
CA GLY A 4 -3.32 15.83 -2.73
C GLY A 4 -2.70 14.70 -1.94
N VAL A 5 -1.86 13.87 -2.58
CA VAL A 5 -1.20 12.74 -1.92
C VAL A 5 -0.23 13.23 -0.84
N TYR A 6 0.64 14.18 -1.17
CA TYR A 6 1.60 14.72 -0.19
C TYR A 6 0.90 15.47 0.94
N GLY A 7 -0.22 16.15 0.66
CA GLY A 7 -1.04 16.80 1.68
C GLY A 7 -1.64 15.81 2.67
N VAL A 8 -2.19 14.69 2.18
CA VAL A 8 -2.73 13.62 3.04
C VAL A 8 -1.62 12.99 3.89
N VAL A 9 -0.48 12.66 3.28
CA VAL A 9 0.68 12.09 4.01
C VAL A 9 1.19 13.08 5.07
N ALA A 10 1.36 14.35 4.72
CA ALA A 10 1.78 15.39 5.66
C ALA A 10 0.76 15.57 6.81
N GLY A 11 -0.53 15.51 6.51
CA GLY A 11 -1.60 15.55 7.52
C GLY A 11 -1.52 14.40 8.51
N ILE A 12 -1.35 13.16 8.02
CA ILE A 12 -1.21 11.97 8.87
C ILE A 12 0.01 12.09 9.80
N VAL A 13 1.17 12.47 9.26
CA VAL A 13 2.40 12.62 10.06
C VAL A 13 2.23 13.72 11.11
N LYS A 14 1.62 14.86 10.75
CA LYS A 14 1.38 15.97 11.69
C LYS A 14 0.42 15.58 12.82
N LEU A 15 -0.56 14.71 12.55
CA LEU A 15 -1.48 14.22 13.57
C LEU A 15 -0.77 13.34 14.60
N ASP A 16 0.21 12.54 14.18
CA ASP A 16 1.04 11.74 15.10
C ASP A 16 1.91 12.65 16.01
N ASP A 17 2.58 13.64 15.41
CA ASP A 17 3.34 14.67 16.14
C ASP A 17 2.45 15.45 17.12
N LEU A 18 1.22 15.78 16.70
CA LEU A 18 0.24 16.45 17.53
C LEU A 18 -0.18 15.58 18.73
N GLY A 19 -0.34 14.27 18.53
CA GLY A 19 -0.61 13.32 19.60
C GLY A 19 0.48 13.35 20.68
N LEU A 20 1.76 13.30 20.26
CA LEU A 20 2.92 13.43 21.15
C LEU A 20 2.94 14.79 21.86
N TYR A 21 2.72 15.87 21.13
CA TYR A 21 2.72 17.23 21.67
C TYR A 21 1.65 17.42 22.77
N LEU A 22 0.42 16.98 22.50
CA LEU A 22 -0.69 17.06 23.46
C LEU A 22 -0.45 16.15 24.68
N GLY A 23 0.16 14.98 24.48
CA GLY A 23 0.54 14.08 25.57
C GLY A 23 1.59 14.66 26.54
N ARG A 24 2.45 15.56 26.06
CA ARG A 24 3.51 16.21 26.85
C ARG A 24 3.08 17.50 27.57
N ARG A 25 1.83 17.95 27.40
CA ARG A 25 1.31 19.14 28.09
C ARG A 25 1.39 18.99 29.61
N THR A 26 2.06 19.94 30.27
CA THR A 26 2.16 20.03 31.73
C THR A 26 1.03 20.88 32.32
N GLY A 27 0.64 20.62 33.56
CA GLY A 27 -0.40 21.36 34.29
C GLY A 27 -1.53 20.47 34.85
N ASN A 28 -2.11 20.88 35.98
CA ASN A 28 -3.08 20.06 36.73
C ASN A 28 -4.55 20.41 36.45
N GLY A 29 -4.80 21.45 35.64
CA GLY A 29 -6.16 21.87 35.27
C GLY A 29 -6.90 20.87 34.37
N LEU A 30 -8.23 20.94 34.38
CA LEU A 30 -9.12 20.04 33.63
C LEU A 30 -8.79 20.02 32.12
N GLY A 31 -8.49 21.18 31.54
CA GLY A 31 -8.13 21.30 30.12
C GLY A 31 -6.82 20.59 29.76
N SER A 32 -5.81 20.61 30.64
CA SER A 32 -4.54 19.89 30.42
C SER A 32 -4.75 18.37 30.48
N ARG A 33 -5.66 17.90 31.34
CA ARG A 33 -6.03 16.47 31.40
C ARG A 33 -6.75 16.02 30.13
N LEU A 34 -7.68 16.84 29.61
CA LEU A 34 -8.38 16.55 28.37
C LEU A 34 -7.43 16.52 27.16
N GLN A 35 -6.52 17.49 27.05
CA GLN A 35 -5.51 17.51 25.99
C GLN A 35 -4.63 16.25 26.02
N ARG A 36 -4.16 15.84 27.21
CA ARG A 36 -3.39 14.60 27.37
C ARG A 36 -4.19 13.35 27.02
N ALA A 37 -5.47 13.30 27.39
CA ALA A 37 -6.34 12.18 27.04
C ALA A 37 -6.56 12.07 25.51
N ILE A 38 -6.77 13.19 24.83
CA ILE A 38 -6.86 13.24 23.36
C ILE A 38 -5.53 12.81 22.73
N GLY A 39 -4.40 13.35 23.19
CA GLY A 39 -3.08 12.97 22.69
C GLY A 39 -2.78 11.48 22.86
N ALA A 40 -3.12 10.91 24.02
CA ALA A 40 -3.00 9.48 24.28
C ALA A 40 -3.93 8.65 23.39
N GLY A 41 -5.14 9.12 23.11
CA GLY A 41 -6.07 8.50 22.16
C GLY A 41 -5.50 8.43 20.74
N ILE A 42 -4.95 9.54 20.24
CA ILE A 42 -4.31 9.62 18.93
C ILE A 42 -3.14 8.62 18.85
N LEU A 43 -2.25 8.66 19.84
CA LEU A 43 -1.08 7.78 19.92
C LEU A 43 -1.44 6.29 20.01
N ARG A 44 -2.60 5.96 20.59
CA ARG A 44 -3.08 4.58 20.68
C ARG A 44 -3.57 4.05 19.33
N VAL A 45 -4.15 4.91 18.51
CA VAL A 45 -4.68 4.54 17.19
C VAL A 45 -3.58 4.54 16.12
N ALA A 46 -2.58 5.41 16.25
CA ALA A 46 -1.51 5.58 15.25
C ALA A 46 -0.83 4.25 14.82
N PRO A 47 -0.45 3.31 15.72
CA PRO A 47 0.17 2.05 15.31
C PRO A 47 -0.74 1.15 14.46
N SER A 48 -2.04 1.11 14.79
CA SER A 48 -3.01 0.32 14.02
C SER A 48 -3.22 0.92 12.63
N PHE A 49 -3.33 2.25 12.58
CA PHE A 49 -3.46 2.98 11.33
C PHE A 49 -2.24 2.80 10.42
N MET A 50 -1.02 2.87 10.96
CA MET A 50 0.21 2.63 10.19
C MET A 50 0.31 1.20 9.66
N LYS A 51 -0.13 0.20 10.44
CA LYS A 51 -0.21 -1.20 9.97
C LYS A 51 -1.21 -1.34 8.83
N PHE A 52 -2.40 -0.76 8.97
CA PHE A 52 -3.40 -0.75 7.92
C PHE A 52 -2.85 -0.11 6.62
N LEU A 53 -2.24 1.07 6.73
CA LEU A 53 -1.67 1.77 5.58
C LEU A 53 -0.54 0.98 4.91
N SER A 54 0.26 0.24 5.69
CA SER A 54 1.29 -0.65 5.17
C SER A 54 0.69 -1.74 4.29
N VAL A 55 -0.34 -2.44 4.79
CA VAL A 55 -1.02 -3.51 4.03
C VAL A 55 -1.74 -2.94 2.81
N ALA A 56 -2.49 -1.86 2.97
CA ALA A 56 -3.19 -1.19 1.88
C ALA A 56 -2.22 -0.70 0.80
N GLY A 57 -1.08 -0.13 1.22
CA GLY A 57 0.00 0.30 0.35
C GLY A 57 0.62 -0.88 -0.42
N THR A 58 0.88 -2.01 0.23
CA THR A 58 1.38 -3.21 -0.45
C THR A 58 0.39 -3.73 -1.50
N ILE A 59 -0.89 -3.81 -1.17
CA ILE A 59 -1.94 -4.21 -2.13
C ILE A 59 -1.96 -3.23 -3.30
N ALA A 60 -1.90 -1.93 -3.04
CA ALA A 60 -1.88 -0.90 -4.08
C ALA A 60 -0.64 -1.02 -4.97
N MET A 61 0.55 -1.31 -4.42
CA MET A 61 1.76 -1.49 -5.23
C MET A 61 1.67 -2.70 -6.17
N PHE A 62 1.06 -3.81 -5.73
CA PHE A 62 0.83 -4.96 -6.62
C PHE A 62 -0.23 -4.68 -7.67
N LEU A 63 -1.32 -4.00 -7.31
CA LEU A 63 -2.35 -3.60 -8.26
C LEU A 63 -1.75 -2.69 -9.36
N VAL A 64 -1.02 -1.65 -8.96
CA VAL A 64 -0.41 -0.69 -9.89
C VAL A 64 0.68 -1.36 -10.74
N GLY A 65 1.58 -2.12 -10.12
CA GLY A 65 2.62 -2.84 -10.86
C GLY A 65 2.06 -3.89 -11.81
N GLY A 66 1.01 -4.59 -11.38
CA GLY A 66 0.25 -5.53 -12.19
C GLY A 66 -0.38 -4.89 -13.41
N GLY A 67 -1.07 -3.76 -13.25
CA GLY A 67 -1.61 -2.98 -14.36
C GLY A 67 -0.53 -2.56 -15.37
N ILE A 68 0.66 -2.17 -14.89
CA ILE A 68 1.80 -1.85 -15.78
C ILE A 68 2.23 -3.09 -16.59
N LEU A 69 2.34 -4.25 -15.95
CA LEU A 69 2.72 -5.50 -16.63
C LEU A 69 1.68 -5.97 -17.64
N THR A 70 0.40 -5.92 -17.28
CA THR A 70 -0.70 -6.40 -18.14
C THR A 70 -0.84 -5.54 -19.38
N HIS A 71 -0.72 -4.22 -19.25
CA HIS A 71 -0.74 -3.30 -20.41
C HIS A 71 0.53 -3.41 -21.26
N GLY A 72 1.68 -3.70 -20.65
CA GLY A 72 2.96 -3.84 -21.36
C GLY A 72 3.13 -5.17 -22.09
N ILE A 73 2.36 -6.22 -21.75
CA ILE A 73 2.49 -7.57 -22.27
C ILE A 73 1.19 -7.95 -23.02
N PRO A 74 1.15 -7.88 -24.37
CA PRO A 74 -0.08 -8.06 -25.14
C PRO A 74 -0.87 -9.35 -24.85
N PRO A 75 -0.21 -10.52 -24.64
CA PRO A 75 -0.93 -11.73 -24.24
C PRO A 75 -1.68 -11.61 -22.91
N LEU A 76 -1.13 -10.89 -21.92
CA LEU A 76 -1.78 -10.66 -20.64
C LEU A 76 -2.95 -9.69 -20.78
N HIS A 77 -2.76 -8.63 -21.57
CA HIS A 77 -3.81 -7.65 -21.87
C HIS A 77 -5.06 -8.33 -22.46
N HIS A 78 -4.89 -9.10 -23.56
CA HIS A 78 -6.01 -9.79 -24.20
C HIS A 78 -6.63 -10.89 -23.33
N GLY A 79 -5.87 -11.46 -22.40
CA GLY A 79 -6.39 -12.42 -21.42
C GLY A 79 -7.36 -11.77 -20.44
N ILE A 80 -7.00 -10.59 -19.92
CA ILE A 80 -7.84 -9.82 -18.99
C ILE A 80 -9.06 -9.23 -19.71
N GLU A 81 -8.90 -8.70 -20.92
CA GLU A 81 -10.02 -8.19 -21.72
C GLU A 81 -11.09 -9.26 -21.95
N ARG A 82 -10.71 -10.52 -22.24
CA ARG A 82 -11.67 -11.61 -22.40
C ARG A 82 -12.49 -11.87 -21.14
N ILE A 83 -11.85 -11.79 -19.97
CA ILE A 83 -12.54 -11.98 -18.69
C ILE A 83 -13.47 -10.80 -18.41
N GLU A 84 -13.07 -9.57 -18.73
CA GLU A 84 -13.94 -8.40 -18.65
C GLU A 84 -15.14 -8.52 -19.60
N HIS A 85 -14.94 -9.00 -20.82
CA HIS A 85 -16.01 -9.26 -21.78
C HIS A 85 -17.02 -10.30 -21.24
N MET A 86 -16.56 -11.36 -20.58
CA MET A 86 -17.44 -12.38 -19.98
C MET A 86 -18.19 -11.87 -18.74
N THR A 87 -17.60 -10.96 -17.98
CA THR A 87 -18.16 -10.44 -16.71
C THR A 87 -19.01 -9.18 -16.87
N ARG A 88 -18.96 -8.52 -18.04
CA ARG A 88 -19.82 -7.37 -18.38
C ARG A 88 -21.31 -7.61 -18.15
N GLY A 89 -21.79 -8.84 -18.38
CA GLY A 89 -23.21 -9.20 -18.18
C GLY A 89 -23.65 -9.26 -16.73
N TRP A 90 -22.72 -9.27 -15.77
CA TRP A 90 -23.00 -9.44 -14.33
C TRP A 90 -23.13 -8.09 -13.60
N GLY A 91 -22.99 -6.98 -14.32
CA GLY A 91 -23.02 -5.62 -13.78
C GLY A 91 -21.65 -4.95 -13.80
N SER A 92 -21.62 -3.66 -14.13
CA SER A 92 -20.38 -2.89 -14.36
C SER A 92 -19.40 -2.90 -13.18
N GLY A 93 -19.89 -3.00 -11.95
CA GLY A 93 -19.05 -3.08 -10.75
C GLY A 93 -18.29 -4.41 -10.60
N ILE A 94 -18.88 -5.53 -11.04
CA ILE A 94 -18.25 -6.85 -10.93
C ILE A 94 -17.14 -7.00 -11.97
N GLY A 95 -17.36 -6.49 -13.19
CA GLY A 95 -16.34 -6.48 -14.24
C GLY A 95 -15.08 -5.72 -13.83
N ALA A 96 -15.24 -4.50 -13.29
CA ALA A 96 -14.12 -3.67 -12.85
C ALA A 96 -13.35 -4.29 -11.66
N LEU A 97 -14.05 -4.90 -10.70
CA LEU A 97 -13.39 -5.60 -9.60
C LEU A 97 -12.62 -6.84 -10.10
N GLY A 98 -13.18 -7.54 -11.09
CA GLY A 98 -12.55 -8.72 -11.69
C GLY A 98 -11.20 -8.41 -12.34
N SER A 99 -11.12 -7.34 -13.15
CA SER A 99 -9.86 -6.94 -13.78
C SER A 99 -8.82 -6.45 -12.77
N HIS A 100 -9.20 -5.67 -11.77
CA HIS A 100 -8.28 -5.25 -10.72
C HIS A 100 -7.71 -6.42 -9.91
N VAL A 101 -8.50 -7.46 -9.64
CA VAL A 101 -7.98 -8.67 -8.97
C VAL A 101 -6.96 -9.38 -9.86
N LEU A 102 -7.22 -9.52 -11.16
CA LEU A 102 -6.29 -10.13 -12.10
C LEU A 102 -4.99 -9.34 -12.26
N GLU A 103 -5.09 -8.01 -12.33
CA GLU A 103 -3.94 -7.12 -12.33
C GLU A 103 -3.11 -7.31 -11.05
N ALA A 104 -3.74 -7.25 -9.87
CA ALA A 104 -3.05 -7.46 -8.60
C ALA A 104 -2.35 -8.83 -8.54
N LEU A 105 -3.01 -9.91 -8.99
CA LEU A 105 -2.40 -11.24 -9.07
C LEU A 105 -1.20 -11.27 -10.03
N THR A 106 -1.32 -10.64 -11.19
CA THR A 106 -0.22 -10.51 -12.15
C THR A 106 0.95 -9.75 -11.54
N GLY A 107 0.68 -8.67 -10.80
CA GLY A 107 1.69 -7.90 -10.06
C GLY A 107 2.39 -8.72 -8.99
N VAL A 108 1.65 -9.55 -8.23
CA VAL A 108 2.23 -10.47 -7.24
C VAL A 108 3.14 -11.49 -7.92
N VAL A 109 2.68 -12.14 -8.99
CA VAL A 109 3.47 -13.13 -9.73
C VAL A 109 4.73 -12.49 -10.32
N GLY A 110 4.61 -11.34 -10.98
CA GLY A 110 5.74 -10.61 -11.53
C GLY A 110 6.74 -10.18 -10.46
N GLY A 111 6.25 -9.71 -9.31
CA GLY A 111 7.09 -9.35 -8.16
C GLY A 111 7.86 -10.55 -7.57
N LEU A 112 7.20 -11.71 -7.42
CA LEU A 112 7.83 -12.94 -6.96
C LEU A 112 8.90 -13.46 -7.94
N LEU A 113 8.60 -13.43 -9.23
CA LEU A 113 9.56 -13.81 -10.28
C LEU A 113 10.79 -12.91 -10.26
N LEU A 114 10.59 -11.58 -10.19
CA LEU A 114 11.69 -10.62 -10.09
C LEU A 114 12.54 -10.88 -8.84
N LEU A 115 11.90 -11.09 -7.68
CA LEU A 115 12.58 -11.40 -6.43
C LEU A 115 13.42 -12.68 -6.53
N ALA A 116 12.87 -13.73 -7.15
CA ALA A 116 13.58 -15.00 -7.36
C ALA A 116 14.85 -14.79 -8.23
N VAL A 117 14.72 -14.06 -9.34
CA VAL A 117 15.86 -13.74 -10.23
C VAL A 117 16.93 -12.93 -9.50
N VAL A 118 16.54 -11.85 -8.81
CA VAL A 118 17.48 -11.00 -8.06
C VAL A 118 18.19 -11.79 -6.97
N THR A 119 17.47 -12.65 -6.24
CA THR A 119 18.03 -13.49 -5.19
C THR A 119 19.01 -14.51 -5.76
N MET A 120 18.70 -15.13 -6.90
CA MET A 120 19.58 -16.07 -7.60
C MET A 120 20.87 -15.38 -8.06
N ILE A 121 20.77 -14.19 -8.67
CA ILE A 121 21.94 -13.41 -9.10
C ILE A 121 22.80 -13.01 -7.90
N LYS A 122 22.19 -12.51 -6.83
CA LYS A 122 22.92 -12.14 -5.60
C LYS A 122 23.66 -13.36 -5.02
N ARG A 123 23.02 -14.52 -4.99
CA ARG A 123 23.62 -15.77 -4.53
C ARG A 123 24.78 -16.23 -5.41
N ALA A 124 24.65 -16.10 -6.73
CA ALA A 124 25.72 -16.43 -7.67
C ALA A 124 26.94 -15.50 -7.50
N ARG A 125 26.72 -14.19 -7.38
CA ARG A 125 27.79 -13.20 -7.19
C ARG A 125 28.55 -13.39 -5.87
N LEU A 126 27.85 -13.70 -4.78
CA LEU A 126 28.48 -13.95 -3.48
C LEU A 126 29.36 -15.20 -3.49
N ARG A 127 28.97 -16.25 -4.24
CA ARG A 127 29.79 -17.45 -4.41
C ARG A 127 31.07 -17.17 -5.18
N SER A 128 31.02 -16.33 -6.23
CA SER A 128 32.19 -15.95 -7.02
C SER A 128 33.19 -15.06 -6.28
N ALA A 129 32.81 -14.44 -5.16
CA ALA A 129 33.69 -13.59 -4.35
C ALA A 129 34.43 -14.35 -3.23
N GLN A 130 34.09 -15.62 -2.99
CA GLN A 130 34.70 -16.47 -1.96
C GLN A 130 35.66 -17.53 -2.54
N THR A 131 35.73 -17.64 -3.87
CA THR A 131 36.65 -18.48 -4.63
C THR A 131 37.74 -17.62 -5.25
#